data_AF-A0A0B5FIP4-F1
#
_entry.id   AF-A0A0B5FIP4-F1
#
_cell.length_a   1.000
_cell.length_b   1.000
_cell.length_c   1.000
_cell.angle_alpha   90.00
_cell.angle_beta   90.00
_cell.angle_gamma   90.00
#
_symmetry.space_group_name_H-M   'P 1'
#
loop_
_entity.id
_entity.type
_entity.pdbx_description
1 polymer ?
#
loop_
_entity_poly.entity_id
_entity_poly.type
_entity_poly.pdbx_seq_one_letter_code
_entity_poly.pdbx_strand_id
1 'polypeptide(L)'
;MYSKYKRRLLALISRMLTPGGVVLSGMALWAGVVALCGWVAWQSYADAVQLATQSSRNLLLVIERDVVRTITSYDLSLQAVIQGAKDADTMSLPPRLRDRILFDNSATAQYFGSIVLLDANGRVLADSAHMGATPTADFSDRAAYLKHKANPSLELWISPPHASRRANAATDITISRKISAPDGAFGGVVIGTINVDYFRSLLDGIDLRHSGTAAIMMTDGSLLTRVPFSRTLVGQNLSAGSVFKVLSSVPSGSVWGAASIDGIKRLHTFGRVDHLPIIIDVAPSEHDILSDWEQRAVSILVLMLVFSLVVLPATFLFSRELRLRRNSIIELRREAHIDPLTGLDNRRTFDRCLQKACAVAMRTGAPLALLFLDFDKFKAYNDTYGHQAGDAVLVRSTAAARAVLNRSTDHFARFGGEEFVAILEGTNEAQALTVAHKVRAAIERVGTPHAGNRTGVVTVSIGVAIGQGRCQPDKLIRMADEALYDAKAEGQNCVRVYRPARRAAAPHVSG
;
A
#
# COMPACT_ATOMS: atom_id res chain seq x y z
N MET A 1 18.56 8.04 -27.98
CA MET A 1 18.01 7.62 -26.67
C MET A 1 16.68 6.86 -26.76
N TYR A 2 15.71 7.31 -27.58
CA TYR A 2 14.34 6.75 -27.67
C TYR A 2 14.27 5.24 -28.01
N SER A 3 15.12 4.74 -28.92
CA SER A 3 15.19 3.32 -29.32
C SER A 3 15.60 2.35 -28.19
N LYS A 4 16.40 2.84 -27.23
CA LYS A 4 16.93 2.03 -26.11
C LYS A 4 15.88 1.86 -25.01
N TYR A 5 15.09 2.90 -24.76
CA TYR A 5 13.93 2.85 -23.85
C TYR A 5 12.81 1.96 -24.37
N LYS A 6 12.45 2.06 -25.66
CA LYS A 6 11.42 1.20 -26.28
C LYS A 6 11.80 -0.28 -26.21
N ARG A 7 13.06 -0.63 -26.46
CA ARG A 7 13.56 -2.02 -26.33
C ARG A 7 13.53 -2.53 -24.89
N ARG A 8 13.90 -1.69 -23.91
CA ARG A 8 13.81 -2.05 -22.48
C ARG A 8 12.37 -2.25 -22.02
N LEU A 9 11.46 -1.38 -22.46
CA LEU A 9 10.03 -1.49 -22.15
C LEU A 9 9.42 -2.75 -22.74
N LEU A 10 9.69 -3.06 -24.01
CA LEU A 10 9.23 -4.29 -24.66
C LEU A 10 9.80 -5.55 -24.00
N ALA A 11 11.07 -5.52 -23.60
CA ALA A 11 11.69 -6.63 -22.85
C ALA A 11 11.02 -6.81 -21.47
N LEU A 12 10.69 -5.72 -20.78
CA LEU A 12 9.99 -5.76 -19.50
C LEU A 12 8.57 -6.34 -19.64
N ILE A 13 7.81 -5.86 -20.62
CA ILE A 13 6.46 -6.35 -20.95
C ILE A 13 6.52 -7.83 -21.31
N SER A 14 7.50 -8.26 -22.11
CA SER A 14 7.67 -9.67 -22.47
C SER A 14 7.99 -10.57 -21.26
N ARG A 15 8.72 -10.07 -20.26
CA ARG A 15 8.97 -10.78 -19.00
C ARG A 15 7.71 -10.87 -18.14
N MET A 16 6.90 -9.79 -18.08
CA MET A 16 5.62 -9.78 -17.38
C MET A 16 4.60 -10.74 -17.98
N LEU A 17 4.61 -10.93 -19.31
CA LEU A 17 3.72 -11.87 -20.01
C LEU A 17 4.12 -13.35 -19.85
N THR A 18 5.20 -13.66 -19.14
CA THR A 18 5.50 -15.05 -18.78
C THR A 18 4.60 -15.51 -17.62
N PRO A 19 4.33 -16.82 -17.47
CA PRO A 19 3.49 -17.30 -16.37
C PRO A 19 3.99 -16.90 -14.97
N GLY A 20 5.31 -16.90 -14.75
CA GLY A 20 5.91 -16.40 -13.51
C GLY A 20 5.85 -14.88 -13.38
N GLY A 21 6.02 -14.16 -14.50
CA GLY A 21 5.89 -12.71 -14.56
C GLY A 21 4.49 -12.21 -14.18
N VAL A 22 3.44 -12.90 -14.62
CA VAL A 22 2.05 -12.59 -14.26
C VAL A 22 1.84 -12.73 -12.75
N VAL A 23 2.31 -13.83 -12.15
CA VAL A 23 2.18 -14.05 -10.71
C VAL A 23 2.90 -12.98 -9.91
N LEU A 24 4.16 -12.70 -10.27
CA LEU A 24 4.95 -11.66 -9.60
C LEU A 24 4.30 -10.27 -9.74
N SER A 25 3.81 -9.93 -10.92
CA SER A 25 3.18 -8.63 -11.18
C SER A 25 1.84 -8.50 -10.44
N GLY A 26 1.02 -9.56 -10.42
CA GLY A 26 -0.24 -9.59 -9.70
C GLY A 26 -0.05 -9.55 -8.17
N MET A 27 0.94 -10.27 -7.64
CA MET A 27 1.33 -10.20 -6.23
C MET A 27 1.86 -8.82 -5.85
N ALA A 28 2.68 -8.20 -6.71
CA ALA A 28 3.19 -6.85 -6.47
C ALA A 28 2.06 -5.80 -6.50
N LEU A 29 1.13 -5.89 -7.44
CA LEU A 29 -0.05 -5.02 -7.50
C LEU A 29 -0.92 -5.21 -6.25
N TRP A 30 -1.20 -6.46 -5.87
CA TRP A 30 -1.95 -6.79 -4.66
C TRP A 30 -1.30 -6.21 -3.40
N ALA A 31 0.01 -6.44 -3.22
CA ALA A 31 0.76 -5.91 -2.08
C ALA A 31 0.76 -4.38 -2.06
N GLY A 32 0.86 -3.73 -3.22
CA GLY A 32 0.78 -2.28 -3.35
C GLY A 32 -0.58 -1.72 -2.92
N VAL A 33 -1.67 -2.36 -3.35
CA VAL A 33 -3.03 -1.96 -2.95
C VAL A 33 -3.25 -2.18 -1.44
N VAL A 34 -2.80 -3.32 -0.90
CA VAL A 34 -2.88 -3.60 0.55
C VAL A 34 -2.11 -2.56 1.36
N ALA A 35 -0.88 -2.22 0.94
CA ALA A 35 -0.08 -1.20 1.59
C ALA A 35 -0.74 0.19 1.53
N LEU A 36 -1.31 0.56 0.37
CA LEU A 36 -2.03 1.83 0.20
C LEU A 36 -3.27 1.89 1.10
N CYS A 37 -4.09 0.83 1.15
CA CYS A 37 -5.26 0.77 2.01
C CYS A 37 -4.88 0.85 3.50
N GLY A 38 -3.82 0.14 3.92
CA GLY A 38 -3.29 0.23 5.28
C GLY A 38 -2.81 1.63 5.62
N TRP A 39 -2.13 2.30 4.69
CA TRP A 39 -1.70 3.69 4.85
C TRP A 39 -2.89 4.65 4.97
N VAL A 40 -3.91 4.52 4.13
CA VAL A 40 -5.15 5.33 4.22
C VAL A 40 -5.86 5.10 5.55
N ALA A 41 -5.98 3.85 6.00
CA ALA A 41 -6.60 3.53 7.28
C ALA A 41 -5.83 4.17 8.46
N TRP A 42 -4.49 4.08 8.44
CA TRP A 42 -3.63 4.74 9.44
C TRP A 42 -3.75 6.26 9.40
N GLN A 43 -3.72 6.85 8.20
CA GLN A 43 -3.87 8.30 8.04
C GLN A 43 -5.22 8.78 8.60
N SER A 44 -6.31 8.08 8.29
CA SER A 44 -7.64 8.44 8.81
C SER A 44 -7.75 8.34 10.33
N TYR A 45 -6.99 7.43 10.98
CA TYR A 45 -6.88 7.38 12.43
C TYR A 45 -6.17 8.65 12.97
N ALA A 46 -5.02 9.00 12.39
CA ALA A 46 -4.27 10.18 12.79
C ALA A 46 -5.08 11.47 12.60
N ASP A 47 -5.81 11.57 11.49
CA ASP A 47 -6.70 12.69 11.18
C ASP A 47 -7.83 12.81 12.21
N ALA A 48 -8.42 11.69 12.64
CA ALA A 48 -9.47 11.69 13.67
C ALA A 48 -8.97 12.23 15.02
N VAL A 49 -7.79 11.78 15.46
CA VAL A 49 -7.16 12.28 16.70
C VAL A 49 -6.77 13.75 16.60
N GLN A 50 -6.23 14.17 15.45
CA GLN A 50 -5.86 15.56 15.21
C GLN A 50 -7.09 16.47 15.18
N LEU A 51 -8.16 16.06 14.49
CA LEU A 51 -9.42 16.79 14.45
C LEU A 51 -10.03 16.94 15.85
N ALA A 52 -10.05 15.87 16.64
CA ALA A 52 -10.52 15.91 18.02
C ALA A 52 -9.70 16.89 18.86
N THR A 53 -8.36 16.85 18.74
CA THR A 53 -7.45 17.78 19.42
C THR A 53 -7.72 19.24 19.04
N GLN A 54 -7.86 19.52 17.74
CA GLN A 54 -8.11 20.88 17.23
C GLN A 54 -9.49 21.39 17.67
N SER A 55 -10.52 20.55 17.60
CA SER A 55 -11.87 20.90 18.04
C SER A 55 -11.90 21.21 19.54
N SER A 56 -11.30 20.37 20.38
CA SER A 56 -11.21 20.62 21.83
C SER A 56 -10.42 21.88 22.14
N ARG A 57 -9.31 22.15 21.42
CA ARG A 57 -8.52 23.36 21.60
C ARG A 57 -9.30 24.62 21.22
N ASN A 58 -10.08 24.58 20.16
CA ASN A 58 -10.92 25.70 19.74
C ASN A 58 -12.01 26.00 20.78
N LEU A 59 -12.69 24.96 21.29
CA LEU A 59 -13.67 25.11 22.38
C LEU A 59 -13.03 25.70 23.64
N LEU A 60 -11.86 25.17 24.01
CA LEU A 60 -11.11 25.65 25.17
C LEU A 60 -10.79 27.14 25.07
N LEU A 61 -10.34 27.62 23.90
CA LEU A 61 -10.04 29.04 23.67
C LEU A 61 -11.28 29.94 23.81
N VAL A 62 -12.47 29.45 23.46
CA VAL A 62 -13.72 30.21 23.64
C VAL A 62 -14.07 30.31 25.12
N ILE A 63 -14.03 29.19 25.85
CA ILE A 63 -14.32 29.15 27.29
C ILE A 63 -13.31 30.02 28.05
N GLU A 64 -12.03 29.89 27.73
CA GLU A 64 -10.94 30.66 28.36
C GLU A 64 -11.16 32.16 28.19
N ARG A 65 -11.45 32.63 26.97
CA ARG A 65 -11.73 34.04 26.71
C ARG A 65 -12.93 34.55 27.50
N ASP A 66 -13.97 33.75 27.62
CA ASP A 66 -15.16 34.14 28.36
C ASP A 66 -14.92 34.20 29.88
N VAL A 67 -14.19 33.23 30.43
CA VAL A 67 -13.76 33.23 31.83
C VAL A 67 -12.89 34.45 32.13
N VAL A 68 -11.87 34.72 31.31
CA VAL A 68 -10.99 35.89 31.49
C VAL A 68 -11.80 37.18 31.40
N ARG A 69 -12.65 37.33 30.38
CA ARG A 69 -13.46 38.54 30.19
C ARG A 69 -14.40 38.76 31.38
N THR A 70 -15.09 37.72 31.83
CA THR A 70 -16.08 37.81 32.90
C THR A 70 -15.41 38.09 34.25
N ILE A 71 -14.33 37.38 34.59
CA ILE A 71 -13.58 37.63 35.82
C ILE A 71 -12.95 39.03 35.80
N THR A 72 -12.38 39.46 34.67
CA THR A 72 -11.83 40.82 34.54
C THR A 72 -12.92 41.88 34.71
N SER A 73 -14.09 41.68 34.12
CA SER A 73 -15.23 42.58 34.28
C SER A 73 -15.71 42.66 35.74
N TYR A 74 -15.72 41.53 36.43
CA TYR A 74 -16.10 41.49 37.85
C TYR A 74 -15.03 42.15 38.72
N ASP A 75 -13.76 41.92 38.40
CA ASP A 75 -12.62 42.51 39.07
C ASP A 75 -12.59 44.04 38.97
N LEU A 76 -12.89 44.59 37.79
CA LEU A 76 -13.05 46.03 37.58
C LEU A 76 -14.18 46.62 38.44
N SER A 77 -15.25 45.84 38.66
CA SER A 77 -16.35 46.25 39.56
C SER A 77 -15.89 46.30 41.02
N LEU A 78 -15.08 45.32 41.46
CA LEU A 78 -14.47 45.34 42.80
C LEU A 78 -13.51 46.53 42.96
N GLN A 79 -12.70 46.84 41.94
CA GLN A 79 -11.81 47.99 41.96
C GLN A 79 -12.57 49.32 42.02
N ALA A 80 -13.71 49.44 41.33
CA ALA A 80 -14.57 50.62 41.42
C ALA A 80 -15.11 50.82 42.85
N VAL A 81 -15.54 49.74 43.52
CA VAL A 81 -15.95 49.78 44.94
C VAL A 81 -14.78 50.21 45.83
N ILE A 82 -13.57 49.70 45.59
CA ILE A 82 -12.36 50.12 46.34
C ILE A 82 -12.09 51.61 46.15
N GLN A 83 -12.21 52.11 44.92
CA GLN A 83 -11.97 53.51 44.62
C GLN A 83 -12.98 54.43 45.31
N GLY A 84 -14.28 54.06 45.29
CA GLY A 84 -15.31 54.78 46.02
C GLY A 84 -15.14 54.69 47.54
N ALA A 85 -14.68 53.56 48.06
CA ALA A 85 -14.41 53.38 49.50
C ALA A 85 -13.19 54.20 50.00
N LYS A 86 -12.26 54.55 49.11
CA LYS A 86 -11.12 55.43 49.42
C LYS A 86 -11.48 56.91 49.37
N ASP A 87 -12.58 57.27 48.72
CA ASP A 87 -13.06 58.64 48.65
C ASP A 87 -13.82 59.01 49.93
N ALA A 88 -13.29 59.99 50.67
CA ALA A 88 -13.86 60.44 51.92
C ALA A 88 -15.24 61.08 51.74
N ASP A 89 -15.46 61.78 50.62
CA ASP A 89 -16.73 62.43 50.32
C ASP A 89 -17.80 61.36 50.08
N THR A 90 -17.49 60.35 49.27
CA THR A 90 -18.37 59.18 49.06
C THR A 90 -18.73 58.46 50.36
N MET A 91 -17.75 58.20 51.23
CA MET A 91 -17.97 57.49 52.49
C MET A 91 -18.73 58.30 53.55
N SER A 92 -18.76 59.64 53.42
CA SER A 92 -19.52 60.55 54.30
C SER A 92 -21.02 60.63 53.97
N LEU A 93 -21.43 60.18 52.78
CA LEU A 93 -22.81 60.23 52.31
C LEU A 93 -23.73 59.32 53.15
N PRO A 94 -25.05 59.63 53.21
CA PRO A 94 -26.03 58.73 53.80
C PRO A 94 -25.97 57.32 53.18
N PRO A 95 -26.17 56.23 53.95
CA PRO A 95 -25.95 54.86 53.49
C PRO A 95 -26.59 54.50 52.14
N ARG A 96 -27.82 54.98 51.88
CA ARG A 96 -28.52 54.76 50.60
C ARG A 96 -27.80 55.39 49.39
N LEU A 97 -27.28 56.61 49.53
CA LEU A 97 -26.60 57.33 48.45
C LEU A 97 -25.17 56.81 48.26
N ARG A 98 -24.46 56.55 49.36
CA ARG A 98 -23.15 55.90 49.35
C ARG A 98 -23.21 54.56 48.64
N ASP A 99 -24.12 53.68 49.06
CA ASP A 99 -24.23 52.34 48.48
C ASP A 99 -24.59 52.42 46.99
N ARG A 100 -25.47 53.34 46.59
CA ARG A 100 -25.79 53.57 45.17
C ARG A 100 -24.55 53.97 44.35
N ILE A 101 -23.67 54.81 44.89
CA ILE A 101 -22.43 55.23 44.20
C ILE A 101 -21.40 54.10 44.18
N LEU A 102 -21.20 53.42 45.31
CA LEU A 102 -20.26 52.29 45.42
C LEU A 102 -20.64 51.16 44.47
N PHE A 103 -21.94 50.92 44.31
CA PHE A 103 -22.50 49.78 43.62
C PHE A 103 -23.15 50.14 42.27
N ASP A 104 -23.01 51.38 41.78
CA ASP A 104 -23.60 51.86 40.51
C ASP A 104 -23.17 51.01 39.31
N ASN A 105 -21.95 50.44 39.40
CA ASN A 105 -21.37 49.53 38.41
C ASN A 105 -21.47 48.04 38.79
N SER A 106 -22.08 47.71 39.93
CA SER A 106 -22.01 46.36 40.49
C SER A 106 -23.15 45.45 40.01
N ALA A 107 -22.77 44.31 39.45
CA ALA A 107 -23.46 43.03 39.63
C ALA A 107 -24.93 42.91 39.16
N THR A 108 -25.31 43.52 38.03
CA THR A 108 -26.59 43.18 37.35
C THR A 108 -26.51 41.94 36.45
N ALA A 109 -25.35 41.27 36.39
CA ALA A 109 -25.20 40.04 35.59
C ALA A 109 -25.80 38.82 36.30
N GLN A 110 -26.51 37.98 35.55
CA GLN A 110 -27.34 36.86 36.00
C GLN A 110 -26.66 35.86 36.97
N TYR A 111 -25.32 35.78 36.98
CA TYR A 111 -24.57 34.82 37.82
C TYR A 111 -23.66 35.46 38.87
N PHE A 112 -23.64 36.79 38.94
CA PHE A 112 -22.89 37.50 39.98
C PHE A 112 -23.74 37.60 41.24
N GLY A 113 -23.15 37.24 42.37
CA GLY A 113 -23.76 37.44 43.67
C GLY A 113 -23.46 38.83 44.24
N SER A 114 -23.70 39.00 45.53
CA SER A 114 -23.49 40.27 46.21
C SER A 114 -22.01 40.62 46.35
N ILE A 115 -21.66 41.87 46.03
CA ILE A 115 -20.43 42.53 46.47
C ILE A 115 -20.62 43.11 47.88
N VAL A 116 -19.64 42.88 48.75
CA VAL A 116 -19.62 43.27 50.16
C VAL A 116 -18.30 43.97 50.46
N LEU A 117 -18.39 45.13 51.10
CA LEU A 117 -17.26 45.92 51.57
C LEU A 117 -17.02 45.64 53.06
N LEU A 118 -15.82 45.22 53.43
CA LEU A 118 -15.41 44.94 54.81
C LEU A 118 -14.37 45.96 55.30
N ASP A 119 -14.46 46.33 56.58
CA ASP A 119 -13.44 47.13 57.26
C ASP A 119 -12.21 46.30 57.65
N ALA A 120 -11.20 46.96 58.25
CA ALA A 120 -9.98 46.33 58.75
C ALA A 120 -10.23 45.25 59.83
N ASN A 121 -11.39 45.27 60.50
CA ASN A 121 -11.79 44.30 61.52
C ASN A 121 -12.68 43.16 60.98
N GLY A 122 -13.08 43.23 59.71
CA GLY A 122 -13.91 42.23 59.04
C GLY A 122 -15.41 42.48 59.17
N ARG A 123 -15.82 43.66 59.64
CA ARG A 123 -17.22 44.06 59.73
C ARG A 123 -17.69 44.64 58.41
N VAL A 124 -18.94 44.38 58.05
CA VAL A 124 -19.52 44.88 56.79
C VAL A 124 -19.80 46.39 56.88
N LEU A 125 -19.23 47.16 55.95
CA LEU A 125 -19.46 48.60 55.80
C LEU A 125 -20.59 48.91 54.81
N ALA A 126 -20.65 48.15 53.71
CA ALA A 126 -21.64 48.30 52.65
C ALA A 126 -21.91 46.95 51.98
N ASP A 127 -23.14 46.75 51.51
CA ASP A 127 -23.61 45.50 50.92
C ASP A 127 -24.55 45.76 49.74
N SER A 128 -24.15 45.30 48.56
CA SER A 128 -24.94 45.46 47.33
C SER A 128 -26.29 44.72 47.36
N ALA A 129 -26.45 43.66 48.16
CA ALA A 129 -27.73 42.95 48.27
C ALA A 129 -28.75 43.66 49.18
N HIS A 130 -28.29 44.49 50.12
CA HIS A 130 -29.14 45.17 51.11
C HIS A 130 -28.78 46.65 51.18
N MET A 131 -28.87 47.36 50.06
CA MET A 131 -28.45 48.76 49.94
C MET A 131 -29.18 49.67 50.94
N GLY A 132 -28.42 50.47 51.67
CA GLY A 132 -28.92 51.43 52.65
C GLY A 132 -29.35 50.85 53.98
N ALA A 133 -29.19 49.54 54.20
CA ALA A 133 -29.33 48.92 55.51
C ALA A 133 -28.04 49.06 56.33
N THR A 134 -28.16 49.17 57.66
CA THR A 134 -27.00 49.16 58.55
C THR A 134 -26.50 47.71 58.70
N PRO A 135 -25.33 47.35 58.16
CA PRO A 135 -24.91 45.95 58.18
C PRO A 135 -24.45 45.54 59.58
N THR A 136 -24.95 44.41 60.10
CA THR A 136 -24.54 43.87 61.42
C THR A 136 -23.73 42.57 61.31
N ALA A 137 -23.49 42.09 60.09
CA ALA A 137 -22.79 40.84 59.86
C ALA A 137 -21.27 40.97 59.98
N ASP A 138 -20.62 39.94 60.51
CA ASP A 138 -19.17 39.82 60.64
C ASP A 138 -18.65 38.72 59.69
N PHE A 139 -17.60 39.05 58.95
CA PHE A 139 -16.94 38.20 57.96
C PHE A 139 -15.44 38.01 58.29
N SER A 140 -15.00 38.36 59.50
CA SER A 140 -13.63 38.18 59.97
C SER A 140 -13.19 36.71 60.00
N ASP A 141 -14.13 35.77 60.07
CA ASP A 141 -13.91 34.32 60.02
C ASP A 141 -13.68 33.76 58.61
N ARG A 142 -13.90 34.57 57.56
CA ARG A 142 -13.86 34.10 56.18
C ARG A 142 -12.44 33.96 55.65
N ALA A 143 -12.22 32.90 54.88
CA ALA A 143 -10.94 32.63 54.24
C ALA A 143 -10.42 33.81 53.39
N ALA A 144 -11.31 34.54 52.70
CA ALA A 144 -10.95 35.72 51.93
C ALA A 144 -10.33 36.82 52.81
N TYR A 145 -10.99 37.14 53.92
CA TYR A 145 -10.49 38.13 54.87
C TYR A 145 -9.19 37.66 55.54
N LEU A 146 -9.17 36.43 56.07
CA LEU A 146 -8.00 35.87 56.75
C LEU A 146 -6.77 35.83 55.85
N LYS A 147 -6.93 35.48 54.56
CA LYS A 147 -5.82 35.44 53.60
C LYS A 147 -5.25 36.82 53.26
N HIS A 148 -6.10 37.81 53.00
CA HIS A 148 -5.62 39.18 52.74
C HIS A 148 -5.01 39.83 53.98
N LYS A 149 -5.54 39.54 55.19
CA LYS A 149 -4.96 40.02 56.45
C LYS A 149 -3.61 39.38 56.75
N ALA A 150 -3.45 38.09 56.44
CA ALA A 150 -2.20 37.36 56.67
C ALA A 150 -1.11 37.64 55.62
N ASN A 151 -1.49 38.00 54.39
CA ASN A 151 -0.55 38.24 53.31
C ASN A 151 -0.71 39.66 52.70
N PRO A 152 0.14 40.62 53.11
CA PRO A 152 0.10 41.99 52.59
C PRO A 152 0.33 42.11 51.07
N SER A 153 0.98 41.15 50.41
CA SER A 153 1.22 41.20 48.95
C SER A 153 0.11 40.57 48.11
N LEU A 154 -0.88 39.93 48.75
CA LEU A 154 -2.00 39.30 48.06
C LEU A 154 -3.04 40.35 47.67
N GLU A 155 -2.99 40.81 46.41
CA GLU A 155 -3.91 41.81 45.88
C GLU A 155 -5.26 41.24 45.48
N LEU A 156 -5.27 40.14 44.72
CA LEU A 156 -6.47 39.43 44.25
C LEU A 156 -6.42 37.98 44.73
N TRP A 157 -7.54 37.47 45.25
CA TRP A 157 -7.68 36.07 45.61
C TRP A 157 -8.99 35.49 45.08
N ILE A 158 -8.91 34.27 44.55
CA ILE A 158 -10.06 33.48 44.11
C ILE A 158 -10.14 32.23 44.97
N SER A 159 -11.29 31.99 45.57
CA SER A 159 -11.49 30.84 46.46
C SER A 159 -11.82 29.56 45.70
N PRO A 160 -11.53 28.39 46.29
CA PRO A 160 -12.24 27.16 45.92
C PRO A 160 -13.77 27.33 46.11
N PRO A 161 -14.58 26.48 45.48
CA PRO A 161 -16.03 26.54 45.60
C PRO A 161 -16.45 26.20 47.04
N HIS A 162 -17.39 26.95 47.59
CA HIS A 162 -17.88 26.78 48.96
C HIS A 162 -19.38 27.06 49.05
N ALA A 163 -20.01 26.54 50.10
CA ALA A 163 -21.43 26.80 50.35
C ALA A 163 -21.67 28.31 50.58
N SER A 164 -22.66 28.86 49.88
CA SER A 164 -23.06 30.25 50.04
C SER A 164 -23.61 30.49 51.45
N ARG A 165 -23.21 31.61 52.09
CA ARG A 165 -23.74 32.02 53.40
C ARG A 165 -25.11 32.70 53.28
N ARG A 166 -25.49 33.14 52.08
CA ARG A 166 -26.66 34.01 51.84
C ARG A 166 -27.72 33.38 50.94
N ALA A 167 -27.32 32.51 50.01
CA ALA A 167 -28.24 31.79 49.15
C ALA A 167 -28.36 30.33 49.61
N ASN A 168 -29.59 29.87 49.90
CA ASN A 168 -29.84 28.50 50.33
C ASN A 168 -29.39 27.51 49.24
N ALA A 169 -28.54 26.55 49.64
CA ALA A 169 -28.06 25.45 48.79
C ALA A 169 -27.31 25.85 47.50
N ALA A 170 -26.80 27.10 47.41
CA ALA A 170 -25.92 27.55 46.33
C ALA A 170 -24.45 27.30 46.66
N THR A 171 -23.64 27.05 45.63
CA THR A 171 -22.19 26.95 45.73
C THR A 171 -21.57 28.12 44.98
N ASP A 172 -20.75 28.89 45.70
CA ASP A 172 -20.16 30.11 45.19
C ASP A 172 -18.63 30.00 45.18
N ILE A 173 -18.03 30.78 44.29
CA ILE A 173 -16.63 31.14 44.33
C ILE A 173 -16.55 32.60 44.78
N THR A 174 -15.63 32.90 45.69
CA THR A 174 -15.34 34.26 46.12
C THR A 174 -14.17 34.80 45.31
N ILE A 175 -14.36 36.01 44.78
CA ILE A 175 -13.28 36.86 44.28
C ILE A 175 -13.13 38.02 45.26
N SER A 176 -11.94 38.19 45.82
CA SER A 176 -11.69 39.22 46.82
C SER A 176 -10.45 40.05 46.52
N ARG A 177 -10.52 41.33 46.88
CA ARG A 177 -9.39 42.25 46.81
C ARG A 177 -9.13 42.95 48.13
N LYS A 178 -7.86 43.14 48.44
CA LYS A 178 -7.41 43.91 49.60
C LYS A 178 -7.69 45.40 49.40
N ILE A 179 -8.07 46.08 50.49
CA ILE A 179 -8.09 47.54 50.59
C ILE A 179 -6.91 47.95 51.46
N SER A 180 -6.04 48.81 50.92
CA SER A 180 -4.97 49.44 51.69
C SER A 180 -5.40 50.80 52.19
N ALA A 181 -5.13 51.08 53.45
CA ALA A 181 -5.26 52.40 54.05
C ALA A 181 -4.19 53.36 53.48
N PRO A 182 -4.37 54.69 53.62
CA PRO A 182 -3.43 55.69 53.07
C PRO A 182 -1.98 55.55 53.58
N ASP A 183 -1.81 55.02 54.79
CA ASP A 183 -0.52 54.73 55.44
C ASP A 183 0.08 53.37 55.02
N GLY A 184 -0.57 52.65 54.11
CA GLY A 184 -0.17 51.32 53.65
C GLY A 184 -0.63 50.17 54.55
N ALA A 185 -1.28 50.45 55.67
CA ALA A 185 -1.84 49.41 56.54
C ALA A 185 -3.02 48.68 55.88
N PHE A 186 -3.41 47.55 56.48
CA PHE A 186 -4.58 46.79 56.04
C PHE A 186 -5.87 47.56 56.36
N GLY A 187 -6.54 48.07 55.32
CA GLY A 187 -7.75 48.88 55.43
C GLY A 187 -9.05 48.09 55.32
N GLY A 188 -9.00 46.82 54.92
CA GLY A 188 -10.17 45.96 54.76
C GLY A 188 -10.11 45.12 53.48
N VAL A 189 -11.26 44.60 53.05
CA VAL A 189 -11.39 43.70 51.89
C VAL A 189 -12.71 43.98 51.17
N VAL A 190 -12.69 44.00 49.83
CA VAL A 190 -13.91 43.89 49.02
C VAL A 190 -14.07 42.45 48.58
N ILE A 191 -15.24 41.88 48.79
CA ILE A 191 -15.59 40.50 48.47
C ILE A 191 -16.74 40.52 47.47
N GLY A 192 -16.58 39.83 46.34
CA GLY A 192 -17.67 39.48 45.44
C GLY A 192 -17.82 37.97 45.34
N THR A 193 -19.05 37.49 45.13
CA THR A 193 -19.31 36.08 44.84
C THR A 193 -19.72 35.85 43.39
N ILE A 194 -19.35 34.71 42.83
CA ILE A 194 -19.81 34.22 41.53
C ILE A 194 -20.40 32.83 41.77
N ASN A 195 -21.62 32.59 41.29
CA ASN A 195 -22.25 31.28 41.42
C ASN A 195 -21.56 30.27 40.50
N VAL A 196 -21.31 29.04 40.98
CA VAL A 196 -20.73 27.95 40.18
C VAL A 196 -21.54 27.63 38.92
N ASP A 197 -22.84 27.91 38.91
CA ASP A 197 -23.73 27.78 37.75
C ASP A 197 -23.30 28.65 36.56
N TYR A 198 -22.55 29.75 36.78
CA TYR A 198 -21.88 30.47 35.69
C TYR A 198 -20.95 29.53 34.90
N PHE A 199 -20.03 28.87 35.61
CA PHE A 199 -19.07 27.97 34.99
C PHE A 199 -19.76 26.79 34.34
N ARG A 200 -20.88 26.33 34.92
CA ARG A 200 -21.72 25.31 34.30
C ARG A 200 -22.28 25.80 32.97
N SER A 201 -22.81 27.03 32.92
CA SER A 201 -23.37 27.61 31.71
C SER A 201 -22.35 27.75 30.57
N LEU A 202 -21.06 27.91 30.89
CA LEU A 202 -19.99 27.92 29.88
C LEU A 202 -19.80 26.56 29.17
N LEU A 203 -20.19 25.48 29.84
CA LEU A 203 -20.10 24.13 29.31
C LEU A 203 -21.44 23.65 28.72
N ASP A 204 -22.53 24.38 28.96
CA ASP A 204 -23.84 24.06 28.41
C ASP A 204 -23.82 24.23 26.89
N GLY A 205 -24.44 23.28 26.18
CA GLY A 205 -24.45 23.26 24.70
C GLY A 205 -23.21 22.66 24.06
N ILE A 206 -22.16 22.29 24.82
CA ILE A 206 -21.05 21.50 24.28
C ILE A 206 -21.50 20.04 24.14
N ASP A 207 -21.67 19.60 22.90
CA ASP A 207 -21.91 18.19 22.58
C ASP A 207 -20.59 17.44 22.46
N LEU A 208 -20.24 16.69 23.51
CA LEU A 208 -19.08 15.80 23.55
C LEU A 208 -19.46 14.34 23.32
N ARG A 209 -20.61 14.09 22.68
CA ARG A 209 -21.20 12.76 22.46
C ARG A 209 -21.40 12.01 23.79
N HIS A 210 -21.36 10.68 23.77
CA HIS A 210 -21.90 9.87 24.85
C HIS A 210 -20.99 9.79 26.07
N SER A 211 -19.67 9.74 25.87
CA SER A 211 -18.71 9.50 26.95
C SER A 211 -17.67 10.60 27.11
N GLY A 212 -17.74 11.68 26.32
CA GLY A 212 -16.89 12.85 26.49
C GLY A 212 -17.24 13.67 27.75
N THR A 213 -16.28 14.47 28.20
CA THR A 213 -16.45 15.35 29.36
C THR A 213 -15.72 16.67 29.16
N ALA A 214 -16.28 17.74 29.68
CA ALA A 214 -15.57 19.00 29.90
C ALA A 214 -15.59 19.31 31.39
N ALA A 215 -14.53 19.89 31.90
CA ALA A 215 -14.41 20.26 33.30
C ALA A 215 -13.69 21.60 33.45
N ILE A 216 -14.12 22.37 34.43
CA ILE A 216 -13.41 23.55 34.91
C ILE A 216 -13.03 23.27 36.35
N MET A 217 -11.76 23.40 36.66
CA MET A 217 -11.20 23.10 37.98
C MET A 217 -10.16 24.14 38.36
N MET A 218 -9.86 24.21 39.64
CA MET A 218 -8.83 25.09 40.18
C MET A 218 -7.45 24.43 40.05
N THR A 219 -6.38 25.23 40.07
CA THR A 219 -4.99 24.72 40.01
C THR A 219 -4.57 23.89 41.23
N ASP A 220 -5.34 23.93 42.32
CA ASP A 220 -5.16 23.09 43.51
C ASP A 220 -5.89 21.73 43.43
N GLY A 221 -6.62 21.51 42.34
CA GLY A 221 -7.39 20.28 42.09
C GLY A 221 -8.86 20.36 42.47
N SER A 222 -9.35 21.45 43.06
CA SER A 222 -10.77 21.59 43.37
C SER A 222 -11.62 21.72 42.10
N LEU A 223 -12.56 20.79 41.90
CA LEU A 223 -13.47 20.81 40.75
C LEU A 223 -14.51 21.94 40.90
N LEU A 224 -14.59 22.85 39.94
CA LEU A 224 -15.64 23.89 39.91
C LEU A 224 -16.91 23.31 39.30
N THR A 225 -16.82 22.76 38.09
CA THR A 225 -17.95 22.15 37.40
C THR A 225 -17.48 21.15 36.35
N ARG A 226 -18.40 20.35 35.83
CA ARG A 226 -18.17 19.45 34.69
C ARG A 226 -19.44 19.18 33.91
N VAL A 227 -19.27 18.63 32.71
CA VAL A 227 -20.32 17.99 31.90
C VAL A 227 -19.95 16.52 31.69
N PRO A 228 -20.86 15.55 31.90
CA PRO A 228 -22.19 15.72 32.49
C PRO A 228 -22.12 16.24 33.94
N PHE A 229 -23.08 17.08 34.32
CA PHE A 229 -23.09 17.78 35.61
C PHE A 229 -23.32 16.82 36.78
N SER A 230 -22.53 17.00 37.84
CA SER A 230 -22.71 16.27 39.10
C SER A 230 -22.47 17.19 40.28
N ARG A 231 -23.54 17.46 41.04
CA ARG A 231 -23.48 18.31 42.24
C ARG A 231 -22.60 17.71 43.34
N THR A 232 -22.48 16.38 43.43
CA THR A 232 -21.67 15.71 44.47
C THR A 232 -20.17 15.81 44.23
N LEU A 233 -19.75 16.06 42.98
CA LEU A 233 -18.35 16.19 42.61
C LEU A 233 -17.84 17.64 42.72
N VAL A 234 -18.72 18.64 42.70
CA VAL A 234 -18.33 20.05 42.87
C VAL A 234 -17.61 20.23 44.21
N GLY A 235 -16.42 20.83 44.16
CA GLY A 235 -15.54 21.06 45.30
C GLY A 235 -14.65 19.89 45.69
N GLN A 236 -14.83 18.69 45.12
CA GLN A 236 -13.91 17.59 45.36
C GLN A 236 -12.51 17.89 44.81
N ASN A 237 -11.48 17.40 45.49
CA ASN A 237 -10.10 17.59 45.09
C ASN A 237 -9.62 16.41 44.23
N LEU A 238 -9.25 16.70 42.97
CA LEU A 238 -8.81 15.73 41.98
C LEU A 238 -7.28 15.63 41.86
N SER A 239 -6.52 16.27 42.75
CA SER A 239 -5.05 16.38 42.65
C SER A 239 -4.31 15.05 42.72
N ALA A 240 -4.91 14.04 43.34
CA ALA A 240 -4.35 12.69 43.42
C ALA A 240 -4.33 11.96 42.05
N GLY A 241 -5.21 12.36 41.12
CA GLY A 241 -5.40 11.69 39.84
C GLY A 241 -4.20 11.84 38.90
N SER A 242 -3.91 10.79 38.11
CA SER A 242 -2.79 10.78 37.17
C SER A 242 -2.93 11.85 36.08
N VAL A 243 -4.15 12.05 35.57
CA VAL A 243 -4.45 13.09 34.58
C VAL A 243 -4.19 14.48 35.16
N PHE A 244 -4.66 14.77 36.38
CA PHE A 244 -4.46 16.08 37.00
C PHE A 244 -2.98 16.43 37.19
N LYS A 245 -2.14 15.45 37.54
CA LYS A 245 -0.68 15.66 37.66
C LYS A 245 -0.05 16.14 36.34
N VAL A 246 -0.59 15.73 35.19
CA VAL A 246 -0.17 16.23 33.88
C VAL A 246 -0.75 17.62 33.61
N LEU A 247 -2.04 17.82 33.88
CA LEU A 247 -2.72 19.12 33.71
C LEU A 247 -2.08 20.25 34.55
N SER A 248 -1.53 19.91 35.71
CA SER A 248 -0.88 20.87 36.60
C SER A 248 0.61 21.11 36.29
N SER A 249 1.27 20.24 35.52
CA SER A 249 2.72 20.35 35.26
C SER A 249 3.07 21.25 34.06
N VAL A 250 2.17 21.36 33.08
CA VAL A 250 2.35 22.21 31.89
C VAL A 250 1.17 23.18 31.72
N PRO A 251 1.35 24.36 31.11
CA PRO A 251 0.30 25.36 31.01
C PRO A 251 -0.84 24.95 30.06
N SER A 252 -0.54 24.21 28.99
CA SER A 252 -1.55 23.66 28.08
C SER A 252 -0.98 22.44 27.36
N GLY A 253 -1.87 21.63 26.80
CA GLY A 253 -1.49 20.47 26.01
C GLY A 253 -2.63 19.49 25.80
N SER A 254 -2.28 18.34 25.23
CA SER A 254 -3.21 17.22 25.07
C SER A 254 -2.56 15.92 25.52
N VAL A 255 -3.29 15.09 26.26
CA VAL A 255 -2.80 13.82 26.78
C VAL A 255 -3.91 12.77 26.79
N TRP A 256 -3.56 11.53 26.44
CA TRP A 256 -4.46 10.40 26.65
C TRP A 256 -4.40 9.95 28.12
N GLY A 257 -5.56 9.79 28.74
CA GLY A 257 -5.61 9.34 30.13
C GLY A 257 -7.00 8.89 30.55
N ALA A 258 -7.06 8.09 31.61
CA ALA A 258 -8.30 7.71 32.25
C ALA A 258 -8.53 8.63 33.46
N ALA A 259 -9.68 9.30 33.50
CA ALA A 259 -10.02 10.18 34.62
C ALA A 259 -10.26 9.36 35.90
N SER A 260 -9.77 9.84 37.05
CA SER A 260 -9.93 9.14 38.34
C SER A 260 -11.38 9.04 38.81
N ILE A 261 -12.29 9.80 38.21
CA ILE A 261 -13.71 9.85 38.57
C ILE A 261 -14.49 8.65 38.00
N ASP A 262 -14.21 8.25 36.76
CA ASP A 262 -15.00 7.24 36.03
C ASP A 262 -14.16 6.18 35.29
N GLY A 263 -12.84 6.30 35.26
CA GLY A 263 -11.94 5.34 34.64
C GLY A 263 -11.98 5.28 33.11
N ILE A 264 -12.77 6.15 32.45
CA ILE A 264 -12.90 6.15 30.99
C ILE A 264 -11.70 6.86 30.37
N LYS A 265 -11.08 6.21 29.37
CA LYS A 265 -9.93 6.75 28.63
C LYS A 265 -10.38 7.81 27.62
N ARG A 266 -9.79 9.00 27.72
CA ARG A 266 -10.14 10.18 26.94
C ARG A 266 -8.89 10.92 26.47
N LEU A 267 -9.07 11.74 25.44
CA LEU A 267 -8.05 12.68 24.98
C LEU A 267 -8.26 14.03 25.68
N HIS A 268 -7.63 14.20 26.84
CA HIS A 268 -7.71 15.42 27.63
C HIS A 268 -6.95 16.54 26.93
N THR A 269 -7.66 17.55 26.44
CA THR A 269 -7.06 18.78 25.91
C THR A 269 -7.35 19.90 26.87
N PHE A 270 -6.31 20.48 27.43
CA PHE A 270 -6.41 21.37 28.57
C PHE A 270 -5.56 22.62 28.43
N GLY A 271 -5.89 23.60 29.26
CA GLY A 271 -5.26 24.90 29.28
C GLY A 271 -5.52 25.57 30.62
N ARG A 272 -4.45 26.14 31.19
CA ARG A 272 -4.51 27.02 32.34
C ARG A 272 -4.85 28.41 31.86
N VAL A 273 -5.84 29.02 32.50
CA VAL A 273 -6.26 30.37 32.20
C VAL A 273 -5.20 31.35 32.69
N ASP A 274 -4.71 32.22 31.82
CA ASP A 274 -3.64 33.17 32.15
C ASP A 274 -4.00 34.01 33.39
N HIS A 275 -3.04 34.13 34.31
CA HIS A 275 -3.14 34.88 35.58
C HIS A 275 -4.26 34.45 36.54
N LEU A 276 -4.97 33.36 36.26
CA LEU A 276 -6.05 32.83 37.09
C LEU A 276 -5.72 31.40 37.57
N PRO A 277 -6.11 31.03 38.79
CA PRO A 277 -5.90 29.69 39.31
C PRO A 277 -6.92 28.69 38.76
N ILE A 278 -7.22 28.74 37.45
CA ILE A 278 -8.25 27.95 36.77
C ILE A 278 -7.62 27.14 35.64
N ILE A 279 -8.02 25.87 35.53
CA ILE A 279 -7.70 24.94 34.45
C ILE A 279 -9.01 24.53 33.78
N ILE A 280 -9.04 24.63 32.47
CA ILE A 280 -10.14 24.15 31.62
C ILE A 280 -9.65 22.87 30.94
N ASP A 281 -10.46 21.82 30.97
CA ASP A 281 -10.21 20.54 30.32
C ASP A 281 -11.40 20.15 29.44
N VAL A 282 -11.13 19.79 28.19
CA VAL A 282 -12.11 19.26 27.25
C VAL A 282 -11.59 17.92 26.73
N ALA A 283 -12.33 16.86 27.02
CA ALA A 283 -11.89 15.48 26.88
C ALA A 283 -12.96 14.62 26.19
N PRO A 284 -12.98 14.54 24.85
CA PRO A 284 -13.73 13.51 24.14
C PRO A 284 -13.18 12.09 24.44
N SER A 285 -14.05 11.08 24.48
CA SER A 285 -13.64 9.71 24.75
C SER A 285 -12.95 9.04 23.57
N GLU A 286 -12.10 8.04 23.83
CA GLU A 286 -11.45 7.25 22.78
C GLU A 286 -12.47 6.60 21.84
N HIS A 287 -13.55 6.05 22.41
CA HIS A 287 -14.62 5.43 21.64
C HIS A 287 -15.35 6.45 20.75
N ASP A 288 -15.67 7.64 21.28
CA ASP A 288 -16.35 8.68 20.49
C ASP A 288 -15.46 9.17 19.33
N ILE A 289 -14.14 9.32 19.55
CA ILE A 289 -13.19 9.73 18.50
C ILE A 289 -13.04 8.65 17.42
N LEU A 290 -12.97 7.38 17.83
CA LEU A 290 -12.60 6.28 16.93
C LEU A 290 -13.78 5.56 16.29
N SER A 291 -15.01 5.73 16.79
CA SER A 291 -16.21 5.06 16.26
C SER A 291 -16.39 5.23 14.75
N ASP A 292 -16.25 6.46 14.24
CA ASP A 292 -16.34 6.75 12.81
C ASP A 292 -15.18 6.13 12.01
N TRP A 293 -13.99 6.08 12.60
CA TRP A 293 -12.81 5.44 12.00
C TRP A 293 -12.97 3.92 11.94
N GLU A 294 -13.47 3.28 13.00
CA GLU A 294 -13.70 1.84 13.07
C GLU A 294 -14.64 1.37 11.96
N GLN A 295 -15.76 2.08 11.72
CA GLN A 295 -16.69 1.74 10.65
C GLN A 295 -16.04 1.82 9.26
N ARG A 296 -15.21 2.85 9.02
CA ARG A 296 -14.47 3.00 7.76
C ARG A 296 -13.40 1.93 7.60
N ALA A 297 -12.65 1.63 8.67
CA ALA A 297 -11.62 0.60 8.68
C ALA A 297 -12.20 -0.79 8.39
N VAL A 298 -13.36 -1.13 8.99
CA VAL A 298 -14.09 -2.38 8.69
C VAL A 298 -14.51 -2.42 7.22
N SER A 299 -15.03 -1.32 6.68
CA SER A 299 -15.43 -1.25 5.26
C SER A 299 -14.24 -1.45 4.32
N ILE A 300 -13.09 -0.81 4.60
CA ILE A 300 -11.83 -0.99 3.85
C ILE A 300 -11.36 -2.44 3.95
N LEU A 301 -11.40 -3.03 5.14
CA LEU A 301 -10.97 -4.41 5.37
C LEU A 301 -11.83 -5.41 4.58
N VAL A 302 -13.16 -5.27 4.61
CA VAL A 302 -14.09 -6.13 3.86
C VAL A 302 -13.83 -6.00 2.36
N LEU A 303 -13.70 -4.78 1.84
CA LEU A 303 -13.40 -4.55 0.42
C LEU A 303 -12.05 -5.15 0.03
N MET A 304 -11.03 -5.06 0.91
CA MET A 304 -9.71 -5.61 0.69
C MET A 304 -9.71 -7.15 0.70
N LEU A 305 -10.53 -7.77 1.56
CA LEU A 305 -10.75 -9.22 1.56
C LEU A 305 -11.40 -9.68 0.25
N VAL A 306 -12.46 -9.01 -0.20
CA VAL A 306 -13.11 -9.31 -1.49
C VAL A 306 -12.14 -9.13 -2.65
N PHE A 307 -11.39 -8.02 -2.69
CA PHE A 307 -10.37 -7.78 -3.70
C PHE A 307 -9.30 -8.87 -3.71
N SER A 308 -8.83 -9.31 -2.54
CA SER A 308 -7.84 -10.38 -2.41
C SER A 308 -8.37 -11.73 -2.91
N LEU A 309 -9.63 -12.06 -2.58
CA LEU A 309 -10.32 -13.27 -3.03
C LEU A 309 -10.56 -13.29 -4.55
N VAL A 310 -10.59 -12.13 -5.21
CA VAL A 310 -10.71 -12.06 -6.67
C VAL A 310 -9.33 -12.07 -7.34
N VAL A 311 -8.42 -11.20 -6.92
CA VAL A 311 -7.16 -10.94 -7.62
C VAL A 311 -6.16 -12.09 -7.48
N LEU A 312 -6.01 -12.68 -6.29
CA LEU A 312 -5.03 -13.76 -6.09
C LEU A 312 -5.42 -15.02 -6.90
N PRO A 313 -6.67 -15.53 -6.82
CA PRO A 313 -7.07 -16.67 -7.65
C PRO A 313 -7.06 -16.34 -9.14
N ALA A 314 -7.53 -15.16 -9.56
CA ALA A 314 -7.50 -14.77 -10.98
C ALA A 314 -6.07 -14.74 -11.54
N THR A 315 -5.12 -14.19 -10.79
CA THR A 315 -3.70 -14.17 -11.17
C THR A 315 -3.14 -15.59 -11.30
N PHE A 316 -3.48 -16.49 -10.38
CA PHE A 316 -3.03 -17.87 -10.41
C PHE A 316 -3.66 -18.66 -11.57
N LEU A 317 -4.97 -18.55 -11.78
CA LEU A 317 -5.71 -19.20 -12.86
C LEU A 317 -5.20 -18.73 -14.22
N PHE A 318 -4.96 -17.43 -14.39
CA PHE A 318 -4.42 -16.89 -15.64
C PHE A 318 -2.99 -17.39 -15.90
N SER A 319 -2.13 -17.45 -14.87
CA SER A 319 -0.80 -18.04 -14.99
C SER A 319 -0.83 -19.53 -15.34
N ARG A 320 -1.80 -20.28 -14.80
CA ARG A 320 -2.02 -21.70 -15.15
C ARG A 320 -2.45 -21.85 -16.60
N GLU A 321 -3.40 -21.05 -17.06
CA GLU A 321 -3.86 -21.05 -18.46
C GLU A 321 -2.73 -20.72 -19.44
N LEU A 322 -1.90 -19.71 -19.12
CA LEU A 322 -0.74 -19.37 -19.94
C LEU A 322 0.29 -20.51 -20.02
N ARG A 323 0.49 -21.27 -18.93
CA ARG A 323 1.36 -22.46 -18.92
C ARG A 323 0.81 -23.55 -19.84
N LEU A 324 -0.48 -23.85 -19.71
CA LEU A 324 -1.14 -24.87 -20.52
C LEU A 324 -1.04 -24.54 -22.01
N ARG A 325 -1.44 -23.33 -22.42
CA ARG A 325 -1.33 -22.88 -23.82
C ARG A 325 0.09 -22.96 -24.35
N ARG A 326 1.08 -22.55 -23.55
CA ARG A 326 2.48 -22.58 -23.98
C ARG A 326 2.97 -24.01 -24.20
N ASN A 327 2.56 -24.95 -23.34
CA ASN A 327 2.91 -26.37 -23.49
C ASN A 327 2.24 -26.97 -24.74
N SER A 328 0.95 -26.69 -24.98
CA SER A 328 0.24 -27.17 -26.18
C SER A 328 0.87 -26.63 -27.48
N ILE A 329 1.33 -25.37 -27.49
CA ILE A 329 2.04 -24.81 -28.65
C ILE A 329 3.38 -25.50 -28.88
N ILE A 330 4.11 -25.87 -27.82
CA ILE A 330 5.38 -26.59 -27.93
C ILE A 330 5.15 -28.01 -28.48
N GLU A 331 4.09 -28.67 -28.03
CA GLU A 331 3.73 -30.03 -28.44
C GLU A 331 3.31 -30.07 -29.91
N LEU A 332 2.39 -29.20 -30.33
CA LEU A 332 2.00 -29.02 -31.74
C LEU A 332 3.21 -28.72 -32.65
N ARG A 333 4.19 -27.95 -32.16
CA ARG A 333 5.42 -27.68 -32.91
C ARG A 333 6.33 -28.89 -33.05
N ARG A 334 6.39 -29.79 -32.06
CA ARG A 334 7.16 -31.04 -32.17
C ARG A 334 6.53 -31.97 -33.20
N GLU A 335 5.22 -32.17 -33.14
CA GLU A 335 4.48 -33.01 -34.09
C GLU A 335 4.58 -32.49 -35.54
N ALA A 336 4.63 -31.17 -35.73
CA ALA A 336 4.71 -30.58 -37.06
C ALA A 336 6.07 -30.69 -37.77
N HIS A 337 7.16 -31.04 -37.08
CA HIS A 337 8.52 -30.94 -37.62
C HIS A 337 9.33 -32.24 -37.69
N ILE A 338 8.97 -33.26 -36.92
CA ILE A 338 9.75 -34.49 -36.76
C ILE A 338 8.95 -35.69 -37.28
N ASP A 339 9.62 -36.63 -37.93
CA ASP A 339 9.06 -37.95 -38.27
C ASP A 339 8.97 -38.83 -37.02
N PRO A 340 7.78 -39.33 -36.64
CA PRO A 340 7.58 -40.02 -35.36
C PRO A 340 8.27 -41.39 -35.28
N LEU A 341 8.57 -42.03 -36.41
CA LEU A 341 9.25 -43.33 -36.42
C LEU A 341 10.75 -43.17 -36.18
N THR A 342 11.40 -42.28 -36.93
CA THR A 342 12.86 -42.19 -36.99
C THR A 342 13.45 -41.08 -36.13
N GLY A 343 12.62 -40.13 -35.67
CA GLY A 343 13.05 -38.97 -34.91
C GLY A 343 13.86 -37.94 -35.73
N LEU A 344 13.90 -38.10 -37.05
CA LEU A 344 14.50 -37.13 -37.98
C LEU A 344 13.54 -35.99 -38.31
N ASP A 345 14.05 -34.94 -38.96
CA ASP A 345 13.20 -33.95 -39.61
C ASP A 345 12.27 -34.63 -40.63
N ASN A 346 11.00 -34.20 -40.66
CA ASN A 346 10.05 -34.66 -41.67
C ASN A 346 10.25 -33.94 -43.01
N ARG A 347 9.59 -34.42 -44.08
CA ARG A 347 9.65 -33.81 -45.42
C ARG A 347 9.39 -32.29 -45.41
N ARG A 348 8.43 -31.80 -44.63
CA ARG A 348 8.10 -30.37 -44.55
C ARG A 348 9.25 -29.55 -43.95
N THR A 349 9.94 -30.10 -42.95
CA THR A 349 11.13 -29.47 -42.39
C THR A 349 12.29 -29.50 -43.38
N PHE A 350 12.48 -30.62 -44.08
CA PHE A 350 13.46 -30.75 -45.17
C PHE A 350 13.25 -29.69 -46.26
N ASP A 351 12.04 -29.54 -46.81
CA ASP A 351 11.77 -28.59 -47.90
C ASP A 351 12.17 -27.17 -47.51
N ARG A 352 11.87 -26.77 -46.26
CA ARG A 352 12.25 -25.47 -45.72
C ARG A 352 13.77 -25.32 -45.53
N CYS A 353 14.44 -26.36 -45.05
CA CYS A 353 15.90 -26.35 -44.90
C CYS A 353 16.59 -26.29 -46.27
N LEU A 354 16.11 -27.04 -47.26
CA LEU A 354 16.63 -27.04 -48.62
C LEU A 354 16.45 -25.68 -49.31
N GLN A 355 15.27 -25.05 -49.16
CA GLN A 355 15.04 -23.69 -49.66
C GLN A 355 16.06 -22.69 -49.11
N LYS A 356 16.34 -22.75 -47.80
CA LYS A 356 17.33 -21.88 -47.15
C LYS A 356 18.74 -22.17 -47.66
N ALA A 357 19.14 -23.44 -47.68
CA ALA A 357 20.46 -23.87 -48.10
C ALA A 357 20.73 -23.48 -49.57
N CYS A 358 19.77 -23.70 -50.48
CA CYS A 358 19.88 -23.26 -51.87
C CYS A 358 19.99 -21.74 -52.00
N ALA A 359 19.22 -20.96 -51.23
CA ALA A 359 19.32 -19.50 -51.23
C ALA A 359 20.70 -19.01 -50.77
N VAL A 360 21.28 -19.65 -49.75
CA VAL A 360 22.65 -19.37 -49.28
C VAL A 360 23.66 -19.72 -50.38
N ALA A 361 23.59 -20.92 -50.96
CA ALA A 361 24.49 -21.38 -52.02
C ALA A 361 24.44 -20.49 -53.27
N MET A 362 23.24 -20.03 -53.68
CA MET A 362 23.09 -19.09 -54.80
C MET A 362 23.76 -17.74 -54.51
N ARG A 363 23.70 -17.24 -53.27
CA ARG A 363 24.30 -15.95 -52.89
C ARG A 363 25.82 -16.04 -52.74
N THR A 364 26.33 -17.13 -52.18
CA THR A 364 27.76 -17.26 -51.85
C THR A 364 28.58 -17.94 -52.95
N GLY A 365 27.92 -18.61 -53.90
CA GLY A 365 28.59 -19.47 -54.87
C GLY A 365 29.14 -20.77 -54.28
N ALA A 366 28.90 -21.03 -52.99
CA ALA A 366 29.37 -22.25 -52.32
C ALA A 366 28.64 -23.49 -52.87
N PRO A 367 29.31 -24.65 -52.94
CA PRO A 367 28.67 -25.89 -53.38
C PRO A 367 27.69 -26.40 -52.33
N LEU A 368 26.54 -26.90 -52.79
CA LEU A 368 25.54 -27.60 -51.98
C LEU A 368 25.35 -29.00 -52.55
N ALA A 369 25.48 -30.03 -51.72
CA ALA A 369 25.15 -31.39 -52.14
C ALA A 369 23.82 -31.85 -51.52
N LEU A 370 23.03 -32.56 -52.31
CA LEU A 370 21.84 -33.27 -51.86
C LEU A 370 22.04 -34.76 -52.10
N LEU A 371 21.92 -35.56 -51.04
CA LEU A 371 21.86 -37.01 -51.10
C LEU A 371 20.39 -37.41 -51.01
N PHE A 372 19.96 -38.29 -51.90
CA PHE A 372 18.66 -38.96 -51.87
C PHE A 372 18.90 -40.45 -51.69
N LEU A 373 18.39 -41.01 -50.61
CA LEU A 373 18.63 -42.37 -50.15
C LEU A 373 17.32 -43.15 -50.20
N ASP A 374 17.39 -44.40 -50.66
CA ASP A 374 16.26 -45.32 -50.61
C ASP A 374 16.76 -46.74 -50.34
N PHE A 375 16.08 -47.44 -49.43
CA PHE A 375 16.42 -48.79 -49.01
C PHE A 375 16.10 -49.81 -50.11
N ASP A 376 17.13 -50.59 -50.50
CA ASP A 376 17.01 -51.52 -51.60
C ASP A 376 16.03 -52.65 -51.27
N LYS A 377 15.03 -52.85 -52.14
CA LYS A 377 14.01 -53.90 -52.03
C LYS A 377 13.26 -53.90 -50.69
N PHE A 378 13.09 -52.74 -50.07
CA PHE A 378 12.46 -52.63 -48.76
C PHE A 378 11.03 -53.17 -48.68
N LYS A 379 10.25 -53.03 -49.77
CA LYS A 379 8.94 -53.71 -49.87
C LYS A 379 9.06 -55.23 -49.70
N ALA A 380 10.02 -55.89 -50.37
CA ALA A 380 10.23 -57.32 -50.23
C ALA A 380 10.72 -57.71 -48.83
N TYR A 381 11.46 -56.82 -48.15
CA TYR A 381 11.80 -56.98 -46.74
C TYR A 381 10.53 -57.02 -45.89
N ASN A 382 9.64 -56.04 -46.03
CA ASN A 382 8.39 -55.96 -45.30
C ASN A 382 7.47 -57.15 -45.59
N ASP A 383 7.39 -57.59 -46.85
CA ASP A 383 6.58 -58.75 -47.24
C ASP A 383 7.11 -60.05 -46.60
N THR A 384 8.41 -60.14 -46.30
CA THR A 384 9.04 -61.33 -45.70
C THR A 384 9.04 -61.30 -44.17
N TYR A 385 9.34 -60.15 -43.56
CA TYR A 385 9.61 -60.02 -42.12
C TYR A 385 8.55 -59.19 -41.37
N GLY A 386 7.58 -58.62 -42.08
CA GLY A 386 6.51 -57.78 -41.54
C GLY A 386 6.92 -56.32 -41.36
N HIS A 387 5.92 -55.43 -41.39
CA HIS A 387 6.12 -53.99 -41.28
C HIS A 387 6.81 -53.55 -39.98
N GLN A 388 6.54 -54.20 -38.84
CA GLN A 388 7.21 -53.89 -37.57
C GLN A 388 8.72 -54.15 -37.62
N ALA A 389 9.14 -55.22 -38.30
CA ALA A 389 10.56 -55.51 -38.51
C ALA A 389 11.20 -54.47 -39.44
N GLY A 390 10.47 -54.04 -40.47
CA GLY A 390 10.87 -52.94 -41.36
C GLY A 390 11.08 -51.63 -40.62
N ASP A 391 10.12 -51.23 -39.79
CA ASP A 391 10.22 -50.04 -38.96
C ASP A 391 11.46 -50.06 -38.05
N ALA A 392 11.75 -51.21 -37.43
CA ALA A 392 12.93 -51.38 -36.61
C ALA A 392 14.24 -51.29 -37.43
N VAL A 393 14.23 -51.76 -38.69
CA VAL A 393 15.34 -51.56 -39.64
C VAL A 393 15.55 -50.09 -39.94
N LEU A 394 14.49 -49.38 -40.30
CA LEU A 394 14.57 -47.95 -40.59
C LEU A 394 15.19 -47.22 -39.40
N VAL A 395 14.70 -47.43 -38.18
CA VAL A 395 15.27 -46.78 -36.97
C VAL A 395 16.77 -47.05 -36.79
N ARG A 396 17.20 -48.33 -36.87
CA ARG A 396 18.62 -48.69 -36.66
C ARG A 396 19.52 -48.15 -37.77
N SER A 397 19.11 -48.29 -39.03
CA SER A 397 19.88 -47.81 -40.18
C SER A 397 19.94 -46.28 -40.24
N THR A 398 18.87 -45.61 -39.84
CA THR A 398 18.84 -44.15 -39.74
C THR A 398 19.80 -43.65 -38.65
N ALA A 399 19.88 -44.33 -37.51
CA ALA A 399 20.86 -44.02 -36.46
C ALA A 399 22.32 -44.16 -36.97
N ALA A 400 22.60 -45.21 -37.75
CA ALA A 400 23.91 -45.42 -38.37
C ALA A 400 24.26 -44.32 -39.40
N ALA A 401 23.31 -43.93 -40.24
CA ALA A 401 23.48 -42.84 -41.20
C ALA A 401 23.72 -41.48 -40.51
N ARG A 402 22.96 -41.19 -39.45
CA ARG A 402 23.11 -39.96 -38.66
C ARG A 402 24.46 -39.86 -37.95
N ALA A 403 25.05 -40.98 -37.54
CA ALA A 403 26.40 -40.98 -36.96
C ALA A 403 27.48 -40.54 -37.97
N VAL A 404 27.23 -40.74 -39.27
CA VAL A 404 28.10 -40.26 -40.36
C VAL A 404 27.79 -38.80 -40.71
N LEU A 405 26.51 -38.43 -40.77
CA LEU A 405 26.00 -37.09 -41.06
C LEU A 405 26.01 -36.21 -39.80
N ASN A 406 27.19 -36.02 -39.20
CA ASN A 406 27.33 -35.44 -37.87
C ASN A 406 27.81 -33.97 -37.86
N ARG A 407 28.01 -33.34 -39.02
CA ARG A 407 28.39 -31.92 -39.07
C ARG A 407 27.19 -31.07 -38.70
N SER A 408 27.44 -29.94 -38.06
CA SER A 408 26.40 -28.95 -37.71
C SER A 408 25.67 -28.34 -38.92
N THR A 409 26.26 -28.48 -40.10
CA THR A 409 25.73 -28.00 -41.39
C THR A 409 25.02 -29.09 -42.20
N ASP A 410 25.00 -30.33 -41.71
CA ASP A 410 24.35 -31.45 -42.40
C ASP A 410 22.92 -31.58 -41.88
N HIS A 411 21.93 -31.61 -42.77
CA HIS A 411 20.53 -31.81 -42.41
C HIS A 411 20.05 -33.13 -42.95
N PHE A 412 19.61 -34.04 -42.08
CA PHE A 412 19.13 -35.37 -42.44
C PHE A 412 17.65 -35.53 -42.08
N ALA A 413 16.84 -35.94 -43.06
CA ALA A 413 15.39 -35.98 -42.95
C ALA A 413 14.79 -37.22 -43.62
N ARG A 414 13.61 -37.63 -43.17
CA ARG A 414 12.80 -38.66 -43.83
C ARG A 414 11.89 -37.99 -44.86
N PHE A 415 12.02 -38.39 -46.12
CA PHE A 415 11.28 -37.82 -47.25
C PHE A 415 9.99 -38.59 -47.56
N GLY A 416 10.02 -39.91 -47.38
CA GLY A 416 8.92 -40.83 -47.69
C GLY A 416 8.93 -42.08 -46.79
N GLY A 417 8.30 -43.17 -47.24
CA GLY A 417 8.21 -44.43 -46.49
C GLY A 417 9.59 -45.01 -46.15
N GLU A 418 10.37 -45.35 -47.18
CA GLU A 418 11.76 -45.81 -47.06
C GLU A 418 12.78 -44.81 -47.63
N GLU A 419 12.34 -43.60 -47.93
CA GLU A 419 13.13 -42.57 -48.59
C GLU A 419 13.66 -41.54 -47.58
N PHE A 420 14.95 -41.23 -47.69
CA PHE A 420 15.63 -40.27 -46.82
C PHE A 420 16.46 -39.30 -47.65
N VAL A 421 16.69 -38.11 -47.11
CA VAL A 421 17.43 -37.06 -47.80
C VAL A 421 18.40 -36.37 -46.86
N ALA A 422 19.59 -36.06 -47.37
CA ALA A 422 20.59 -35.31 -46.62
C ALA A 422 21.08 -34.09 -47.41
N ILE A 423 21.03 -32.92 -46.78
CA ILE A 423 21.57 -31.66 -47.31
C ILE A 423 22.97 -31.47 -46.71
N LEU A 424 23.99 -31.30 -47.55
CA LEU A 424 25.37 -31.07 -47.13
C LEU A 424 25.86 -29.72 -47.63
N GLU A 425 25.84 -28.71 -46.76
CA GLU A 425 26.30 -27.35 -47.11
C GLU A 425 27.83 -27.27 -47.26
N GLY A 426 28.29 -26.47 -48.23
CA GLY A 426 29.71 -26.26 -48.50
C GLY A 426 30.44 -27.52 -48.99
N THR A 427 29.71 -28.48 -49.55
CA THR A 427 30.24 -29.81 -49.88
C THR A 427 30.25 -29.98 -51.39
N ASN A 428 31.46 -30.13 -51.96
CA ASN A 428 31.64 -30.38 -53.39
C ASN A 428 31.37 -31.84 -53.76
N GLU A 429 31.40 -32.18 -55.05
CA GLU A 429 31.07 -33.52 -55.53
C GLU A 429 31.91 -34.64 -54.91
N ALA A 430 33.23 -34.50 -54.87
CA ALA A 430 34.13 -35.52 -54.34
C ALA A 430 33.90 -35.77 -52.83
N GLN A 431 33.64 -34.69 -52.08
CA GLN A 431 33.30 -34.76 -50.68
C GLN A 431 31.91 -35.40 -50.46
N ALA A 432 30.93 -35.03 -51.28
CA ALA A 432 29.57 -35.58 -51.21
C ALA A 432 29.56 -37.08 -51.49
N LEU A 433 30.30 -37.53 -52.50
CA LEU A 433 30.53 -38.95 -52.80
C LEU A 433 31.17 -39.68 -51.62
N THR A 434 32.19 -39.09 -51.01
CA THR A 434 32.85 -39.66 -49.83
C THR A 434 31.85 -39.86 -48.69
N VAL A 435 31.02 -38.86 -48.40
CA VAL A 435 29.98 -38.94 -47.36
C VAL A 435 28.93 -39.98 -47.73
N ALA A 436 28.43 -39.98 -48.97
CA ALA A 436 27.44 -40.93 -49.45
C ALA A 436 27.94 -42.39 -49.34
N HIS A 437 29.18 -42.67 -49.75
CA HIS A 437 29.78 -43.99 -49.60
C HIS A 437 29.93 -44.41 -48.12
N LYS A 438 30.30 -43.46 -47.24
CA LYS A 438 30.36 -43.73 -45.79
C LYS A 438 28.98 -44.03 -45.21
N VAL A 439 27.95 -43.30 -45.62
CA VAL A 439 26.55 -43.55 -45.19
C VAL A 439 26.08 -44.93 -45.67
N ARG A 440 26.25 -45.23 -46.96
CA ARG A 440 25.93 -46.55 -47.54
C ARG A 440 26.60 -47.69 -46.77
N ALA A 441 27.91 -47.58 -46.57
CA ALA A 441 28.69 -48.59 -45.85
C ALA A 441 28.33 -48.66 -44.36
N ALA A 442 27.87 -47.56 -43.73
CA ALA A 442 27.40 -47.58 -42.36
C ALA A 442 26.07 -48.33 -42.21
N ILE A 443 25.13 -48.12 -43.15
CA ILE A 443 23.85 -48.84 -43.19
C ILE A 443 24.08 -50.34 -43.45
N GLU A 444 24.92 -50.68 -44.43
CA GLU A 444 25.27 -52.08 -44.73
C GLU A 444 25.92 -52.78 -43.52
N ARG A 445 26.81 -52.10 -42.79
CA ARG A 445 27.46 -52.62 -41.57
C ARG A 445 26.52 -52.84 -40.39
N VAL A 446 25.30 -52.30 -40.40
CA VAL A 446 24.28 -52.67 -39.40
C VAL A 446 23.99 -54.18 -39.49
N GLY A 447 24.20 -54.79 -40.67
CA GLY A 447 24.18 -56.25 -40.83
C GLY A 447 22.80 -56.87 -40.59
N THR A 448 21.72 -56.11 -40.75
CA THR A 448 20.38 -56.69 -40.58
C THR A 448 20.08 -57.66 -41.74
N PRO A 449 19.74 -58.94 -41.48
CA PRO A 449 19.52 -59.93 -42.52
C PRO A 449 18.38 -59.55 -43.46
N HIS A 450 18.60 -59.66 -44.79
CA HIS A 450 17.58 -59.48 -45.82
C HIS A 450 17.75 -60.52 -46.93
N ALA A 451 16.99 -61.62 -46.87
CA ALA A 451 17.09 -62.72 -47.83
C ALA A 451 16.74 -62.32 -49.29
N GLY A 452 15.90 -61.30 -49.47
CA GLY A 452 15.54 -60.77 -50.79
C GLY A 452 16.63 -59.92 -51.45
N ASN A 453 17.69 -59.57 -50.72
CA ASN A 453 18.81 -58.78 -51.22
C ASN A 453 20.01 -59.66 -51.58
N ARG A 454 20.76 -59.28 -52.61
CA ARG A 454 21.91 -60.05 -53.12
C ARG A 454 23.06 -60.15 -52.11
N THR A 455 23.22 -59.14 -51.27
CA THR A 455 24.24 -59.09 -50.21
C THR A 455 23.82 -59.86 -48.95
N GLY A 456 22.58 -60.37 -48.88
CA GLY A 456 22.02 -61.04 -47.71
C GLY A 456 21.70 -60.11 -46.54
N VAL A 457 21.95 -58.80 -46.66
CA VAL A 457 21.70 -57.79 -45.63
C VAL A 457 20.94 -56.59 -46.20
N VAL A 458 20.37 -55.75 -45.33
CA VAL A 458 19.73 -54.48 -45.72
C VAL A 458 20.79 -53.53 -46.29
N THR A 459 20.54 -52.99 -47.48
CA THR A 459 21.40 -51.99 -48.14
C THR A 459 20.58 -50.78 -48.56
N VAL A 460 21.27 -49.72 -48.98
CA VAL A 460 20.68 -48.48 -49.47
C VAL A 460 21.35 -48.12 -50.80
N SER A 461 20.56 -47.58 -51.72
CA SER A 461 21.09 -46.88 -52.90
C SER A 461 21.02 -45.37 -52.66
N ILE A 462 22.02 -44.62 -53.14
CA ILE A 462 22.12 -43.17 -52.92
C ILE A 462 22.36 -42.44 -54.22
N GLY A 463 21.43 -41.55 -54.58
CA GLY A 463 21.62 -40.54 -55.61
C GLY A 463 22.21 -39.26 -55.02
N VAL A 464 23.18 -38.67 -55.72
CA VAL A 464 23.87 -37.44 -55.30
C VAL A 464 23.69 -36.37 -56.37
N ALA A 465 23.21 -35.19 -55.99
CA ALA A 465 23.15 -34.02 -56.85
C ALA A 465 23.93 -32.85 -56.25
N ILE A 466 24.61 -32.09 -57.12
CA ILE A 466 25.41 -30.93 -56.73
C ILE A 466 24.78 -29.66 -57.30
N GLY A 467 24.42 -28.73 -56.43
CA GLY A 467 24.03 -27.37 -56.77
C GLY A 467 25.21 -26.42 -56.62
N GLN A 468 25.66 -25.83 -57.73
CA GLN A 468 26.71 -24.81 -57.72
C GLN A 468 26.23 -23.58 -58.51
N GLY A 469 26.03 -22.44 -57.82
CA GLY A 469 25.61 -21.16 -58.42
C GLY A 469 24.18 -21.09 -59.00
N ARG A 470 23.56 -22.21 -59.36
CA ARG A 470 22.16 -22.32 -59.82
C ARG A 470 21.41 -23.41 -59.05
N CYS A 471 21.11 -23.14 -57.78
CA CYS A 471 20.47 -24.09 -56.87
C CYS A 471 18.96 -23.81 -56.77
N GLN A 472 18.13 -24.52 -57.54
CA GLN A 472 16.69 -24.52 -57.33
C GLN A 472 16.29 -25.80 -56.58
N PRO A 473 15.58 -25.71 -55.44
CA PRO A 473 15.23 -26.87 -54.61
C PRO A 473 14.61 -28.03 -55.40
N ASP A 474 13.53 -27.76 -56.15
CA ASP A 474 12.81 -28.80 -56.91
C ASP A 474 13.70 -29.46 -57.98
N LYS A 475 14.58 -28.67 -58.61
CA LYS A 475 15.52 -29.19 -59.60
C LYS A 475 16.58 -30.08 -58.95
N LEU A 476 17.11 -29.66 -57.80
CA LEU A 476 18.14 -30.43 -57.09
C LEU A 476 17.59 -31.76 -56.57
N ILE A 477 16.34 -31.77 -56.07
CA ILE A 477 15.63 -33.00 -55.68
C ILE A 477 15.50 -33.94 -56.88
N ARG A 478 14.98 -33.43 -58.03
CA ARG A 478 14.82 -34.24 -59.25
C ARG A 478 16.15 -34.83 -59.74
N MET A 479 17.22 -34.05 -59.72
CA MET A 479 18.55 -34.53 -60.10
C MET A 479 19.04 -35.65 -59.17
N ALA A 480 18.81 -35.53 -57.86
CA ALA A 480 19.22 -36.54 -56.90
C ALA A 480 18.38 -37.82 -57.01
N ASP A 481 17.08 -37.66 -57.29
CA ASP A 481 16.14 -38.76 -57.55
C ASP A 481 16.47 -39.51 -58.86
N GLU A 482 16.75 -38.79 -59.95
CA GLU A 482 17.24 -39.40 -61.21
C GLU A 482 18.54 -40.20 -60.99
N ALA A 483 19.48 -39.65 -60.23
CA ALA A 483 20.72 -40.38 -59.88
C ALA A 483 20.46 -41.61 -59.00
N LEU A 484 19.47 -41.54 -58.09
CA LEU A 484 19.07 -42.68 -57.26
C LEU A 484 18.41 -43.78 -58.10
N TYR A 485 17.60 -43.40 -59.09
CA TYR A 485 17.02 -44.34 -60.05
C TYR A 485 18.13 -45.10 -60.80
N ASP A 486 19.15 -44.39 -61.31
CA ASP A 486 20.30 -45.02 -61.97
C ASP A 486 21.05 -45.97 -61.02
N ALA A 487 21.24 -45.58 -59.75
CA ALA A 487 21.86 -46.44 -58.74
C ALA A 487 21.09 -47.74 -58.49
N LYS A 488 19.75 -47.66 -58.50
CA LYS A 488 18.87 -48.84 -58.36
C LYS A 488 18.89 -49.72 -59.62
N ALA A 489 18.97 -49.13 -60.81
CA ALA A 489 19.02 -49.86 -62.07
C ALA A 489 20.35 -50.62 -62.25
N GLU A 490 21.46 -50.07 -61.76
CA GLU A 490 22.81 -50.63 -61.96
C GLU A 490 23.22 -51.71 -60.93
N GLY A 491 22.23 -52.27 -60.21
CA GLY A 491 22.44 -53.42 -59.34
C GLY A 491 22.33 -53.15 -57.85
N GLN A 492 21.85 -51.97 -57.44
CA GLN A 492 21.57 -51.58 -56.05
C GLN A 492 22.82 -51.53 -55.15
N ASN A 493 22.66 -51.11 -53.89
CA ASN A 493 23.77 -50.95 -52.93
C ASN A 493 24.92 -50.10 -53.48
N CYS A 494 24.62 -49.02 -54.20
CA CYS A 494 25.64 -48.17 -54.80
C CYS A 494 25.31 -46.68 -54.69
N VAL A 495 26.30 -45.85 -55.01
CA VAL A 495 26.17 -44.39 -55.03
C VAL A 495 26.31 -43.93 -56.46
N ARG A 496 25.43 -43.05 -56.93
CA ARG A 496 25.51 -42.41 -58.24
C ARG A 496 25.40 -40.91 -58.11
N VAL A 497 26.20 -40.19 -58.89
CA VAL A 497 26.08 -38.75 -59.04
C VAL A 497 25.30 -38.46 -60.30
N TYR A 498 24.39 -37.49 -60.21
CA TYR A 498 23.66 -37.01 -61.36
C TYR A 498 24.62 -36.54 -62.48
N ARG A 499 24.40 -37.05 -63.69
CA ARG A 499 25.05 -36.60 -64.91
C ARG A 499 23.97 -36.24 -65.93
N PRO A 500 23.93 -35.03 -66.48
CA PRO A 500 23.00 -34.72 -67.55
C PRO A 500 23.31 -35.60 -68.78
N ALA A 501 22.30 -36.22 -69.38
CA ALA A 501 22.45 -37.01 -70.59
C ALA A 501 23.20 -36.21 -71.67
N ARG A 502 24.33 -36.74 -72.15
CA ARG A 502 25.06 -36.16 -73.29
C ARG A 502 24.13 -36.18 -74.51
N ARG A 503 23.59 -35.03 -74.91
CA ARG A 503 23.04 -34.86 -76.26
C ARG A 503 24.16 -35.16 -77.26
N ALA A 504 23.99 -36.22 -78.05
CA ALA A 504 24.91 -36.55 -79.15
C ALA A 504 25.05 -35.34 -80.07
N ALA A 505 26.27 -34.84 -80.22
CA ALA A 505 26.59 -33.84 -81.23
C ALA A 505 26.47 -34.51 -82.61
N ALA A 506 25.61 -33.95 -83.47
CA ALA A 506 25.52 -34.37 -84.87
C ALA A 506 26.85 -34.08 -85.61
N PRO A 507 27.27 -34.91 -86.57
CA PRO A 507 28.54 -34.72 -87.26
C PRO A 507 28.52 -33.47 -88.14
N HIS A 508 29.59 -32.67 -88.03
CA HIS A 508 29.90 -31.55 -88.90
C HIS A 508 30.10 -32.07 -90.33
N VAL A 509 29.22 -31.68 -91.26
CA VAL A 509 29.46 -31.83 -92.71
C VAL A 509 30.27 -30.63 -93.17
N SER A 510 31.44 -30.90 -93.74
CA SER A 510 32.31 -29.95 -94.43
C SER A 510 31.73 -29.59 -95.80
N GLY A 511 31.68 -28.29 -96.10
CA GLY A 511 31.45 -27.71 -97.42
C GLY A 511 32.15 -26.36 -97.48
#